data_AF-A0A3D4ACG6-F1
#
_entry.id   AF-A0A3D4ACG6-F1
#
_cell.length_a   1.000
_cell.length_b   1.000
_cell.length_c   1.000
_cell.angle_alpha   90.00
_cell.angle_beta   90.00
_cell.angle_gamma   90.00
#
_symmetry.space_group_name_H-M   'P 1'
#
loop_
_entity.id
_entity.type
_entity.pdbx_description
1 polymer ?
#
loop_
_entity_poly.entity_id
_entity_poly.type
_entity_poly.pdbx_seq_one_letter_code
_entity_poly.pdbx_strand_id
1 'polypeptide(L)'
;MNYTKIKTLGELKKAGYTPKSVKEEMRENLITILRERKQVFTGVKGYEDTVLPQIQTAILSRHNMILLGLRGQAKTRIARLMVQLLDEYMPIVAGSEINDDPMQPISIYARNLIAEKADNTPIAWVHRDDRYTEKLATPDVSVADLIGDVDPIKAATLKLNYADERVIHFGLIPRSHRGIFVINELPDLQARIQVSLFNILQEGDMQIRGFKLRLPLDIQFVFTANPEDYTNRGSIVTPLKDRIDSQILTHYPKTLELSKSITSQEARLSDVQKNTIETAELLKDLVEQVAMEARKSELVDQKSGVSARLTISAMENLYSHAERRMLINGEKQSFARIGDLYGILPSITGKVELVYEGELEGASSVAQMLIGKAIRVQFEKQFPNPEKTKKSKKPNPYARILNWFNEGNTLPLLNTETQIGYENLLKQVDGLADIVKEQSPKTSKQEQFLLMEFVLHGLAEFSQLSKSGLERGVEFKDLMSGMFDIKQGRGNDEEDYGGYYEDK
;
A
#
# COMPACT_ATOMS: atom_id res chain seq x y z
N MET A 1 -22.91 23.92 16.03
CA MET A 1 -23.92 24.91 15.57
C MET A 1 -24.98 24.20 14.74
N ASN A 2 -26.19 24.76 14.58
CA ASN A 2 -27.24 24.14 13.76
C ASN A 2 -27.14 24.62 12.30
N TYR A 3 -26.33 23.93 11.50
CA TYR A 3 -26.05 24.26 10.09
C TYR A 3 -27.32 24.25 9.20
N THR A 4 -28.37 23.51 9.58
CA THR A 4 -29.64 23.48 8.82
C THR A 4 -30.51 24.73 9.00
N LYS A 5 -30.31 25.47 10.09
CA LYS A 5 -31.13 26.64 10.45
C LYS A 5 -30.45 27.97 10.14
N ILE A 6 -29.12 28.03 10.21
CA ILE A 6 -28.34 29.25 9.97
C ILE A 6 -28.06 29.36 8.47
N LYS A 7 -28.69 30.32 7.80
CA LYS A 7 -28.64 30.54 6.35
C LYS A 7 -28.12 31.92 5.96
N THR A 8 -27.96 32.84 6.91
CA THR A 8 -27.44 34.19 6.64
C THR A 8 -26.27 34.57 7.53
N LEU A 9 -25.49 35.56 7.09
CA LEU A 9 -24.38 36.13 7.86
C LEU A 9 -24.85 36.70 9.22
N GLY A 10 -26.00 37.35 9.27
CA GLY A 10 -26.56 37.91 10.50
C GLY A 10 -26.93 36.83 11.52
N GLU A 11 -27.47 35.71 11.06
CA GLU A 11 -27.73 34.54 11.92
C GLU A 11 -26.44 33.89 12.42
N LEU A 12 -25.42 33.82 11.56
CA LEU A 12 -24.11 33.28 11.90
C LEU A 12 -23.41 34.13 12.98
N LYS A 13 -23.50 35.46 12.88
CA LYS A 13 -23.03 36.41 13.92
C LYS A 13 -23.75 36.18 15.24
N LYS A 14 -25.08 36.09 15.22
CA LYS A 14 -25.91 35.83 16.42
C LYS A 14 -25.59 34.48 17.07
N ALA A 15 -25.21 33.48 16.27
CA ALA A 15 -24.78 32.18 16.77
C ALA A 15 -23.37 32.18 17.40
N GLY A 16 -22.65 33.31 17.36
CA GLY A 16 -21.33 33.46 17.98
C GLY A 16 -20.19 32.81 17.20
N TYR A 17 -20.34 32.66 15.87
CA TYR A 17 -19.28 32.09 15.04
C TYR A 17 -18.04 32.99 15.02
N THR A 18 -16.89 32.38 15.29
CA THR A 18 -15.57 32.99 15.18
C THR A 18 -14.76 32.25 14.11
N PRO A 19 -14.23 32.95 13.10
CA PRO A 19 -13.34 32.35 12.12
C PRO A 19 -12.10 31.75 12.79
N LYS A 20 -11.70 30.59 12.28
CA LYS A 20 -10.46 29.91 12.67
C LYS A 20 -9.73 29.48 11.41
N SER A 21 -8.40 29.45 11.49
CA SER A 21 -7.61 28.82 10.45
C SER A 21 -7.77 27.30 10.50
N VAL A 22 -7.63 26.63 9.37
CA VAL A 22 -7.72 25.17 9.26
C VAL A 22 -6.68 24.50 10.17
N LYS A 23 -5.51 25.12 10.31
CA LYS A 23 -4.46 24.65 11.22
C LYS A 23 -4.87 24.76 12.70
N GLU A 24 -5.60 25.81 13.07
CA GLU A 24 -6.08 25.95 14.45
C GLU A 24 -7.24 25.03 14.76
N GLU A 25 -8.18 24.90 13.83
CA GLU A 25 -9.27 23.93 13.89
C GLU A 25 -8.74 22.50 14.08
N MET A 26 -7.80 22.07 13.23
CA MET A 26 -7.18 20.74 13.36
C MET A 26 -6.49 20.54 14.70
N ARG A 27 -5.80 21.57 15.21
CA ARG A 27 -5.12 21.54 16.51
C ARG A 27 -6.11 21.40 17.66
N GLU A 28 -7.16 22.20 17.72
CA GLU A 28 -8.17 22.16 18.79
C GLU A 28 -8.92 20.83 18.81
N ASN A 29 -9.30 20.33 17.64
CA ASN A 29 -9.97 19.04 17.49
C ASN A 29 -9.06 17.89 17.89
N LEU A 30 -7.78 17.93 17.49
CA LEU A 30 -6.79 16.95 17.94
C LEU A 30 -6.61 16.96 19.47
N ILE A 31 -6.51 18.13 20.10
CA ILE A 31 -6.38 18.24 21.56
C ILE A 31 -7.57 17.57 22.27
N THR A 32 -8.78 17.79 21.77
CA THR A 32 -10.00 17.18 22.30
C THR A 32 -9.94 15.65 22.18
N ILE A 33 -9.62 15.14 20.99
CA ILE A 33 -9.51 13.70 20.73
C ILE A 33 -8.44 13.04 21.63
N LEU A 34 -7.29 13.69 21.81
CA LEU A 34 -6.21 13.18 22.66
C LEU A 34 -6.61 13.14 24.14
N ARG A 35 -7.31 14.17 24.64
CA ARG A 35 -7.84 14.19 26.02
C ARG A 35 -8.86 13.08 26.26
N GLU A 36 -9.69 12.80 25.26
CA GLU A 36 -10.68 11.73 25.28
C GLU A 36 -10.09 10.33 25.02
N ARG A 37 -8.79 10.23 24.71
CA ARG A 37 -8.10 8.98 24.35
C ARG A 37 -8.76 8.24 23.17
N LYS A 38 -9.37 8.99 22.24
CA LYS A 38 -9.94 8.45 21.01
C LYS A 38 -8.87 8.32 19.92
N GLN A 39 -9.07 7.40 18.97
CA GLN A 39 -8.17 7.24 17.83
C GLN A 39 -8.62 8.10 16.64
N VAL A 40 -7.71 8.93 16.12
CA VAL A 40 -7.92 9.72 14.88
C VAL A 40 -7.75 8.83 13.64
N PHE A 41 -6.65 8.08 13.58
CA PHE A 41 -6.19 7.39 12.39
C PHE A 41 -6.66 5.93 12.36
N THR A 42 -7.98 5.73 12.37
CA THR A 42 -8.56 4.38 12.41
C THR A 42 -8.16 3.54 11.19
N GLY A 43 -7.80 2.27 11.45
CA GLY A 43 -7.35 1.33 10.43
C GLY A 43 -5.90 1.55 9.94
N VAL A 44 -5.16 2.50 10.49
CA VAL A 44 -3.70 2.57 10.36
C VAL A 44 -3.08 1.82 11.55
N LYS A 45 -2.39 0.71 11.29
CA LYS A 45 -1.81 -0.15 12.32
C LYS A 45 -0.29 -0.08 12.30
N GLY A 46 0.35 -0.15 13.47
CA GLY A 46 1.80 -0.31 13.60
C GLY A 46 2.60 0.99 13.62
N TYR A 47 1.89 2.12 13.72
CA TYR A 47 2.44 3.48 13.74
C TYR A 47 2.15 4.21 15.05
N GLU A 48 1.50 3.55 16.00
CA GLU A 48 1.03 4.10 17.28
C GLU A 48 2.15 4.72 18.09
N ASP A 49 3.34 4.11 18.08
CA ASP A 49 4.51 4.55 18.85
C ASP A 49 5.58 5.25 18.00
N THR A 50 5.36 5.43 16.69
CA THR A 50 6.39 5.94 15.76
C THR A 50 5.91 7.10 14.92
N VAL A 51 5.04 6.85 13.93
CA VAL A 51 4.63 7.82 12.91
C VAL A 51 3.48 8.68 13.41
N LEU A 52 2.47 8.09 14.07
CA LEU A 52 1.29 8.84 14.55
C LEU A 52 1.65 9.92 15.58
N PRO A 53 2.53 9.68 16.58
CA PRO A 53 2.94 10.73 17.51
C PRO A 53 3.66 11.90 16.82
N GLN A 54 4.44 11.64 15.77
CA GLN A 54 5.11 12.69 14.99
C GLN A 54 4.09 13.53 14.20
N ILE A 55 3.07 12.89 13.61
CA ILE A 55 1.97 13.59 12.93
C ILE A 55 1.19 14.44 13.91
N GLN A 56 0.85 13.88 15.08
CA GLN A 56 0.15 14.61 16.14
C GLN A 56 0.95 15.84 16.58
N THR A 57 2.27 15.67 16.77
CA THR A 57 3.16 16.78 17.12
C THR A 57 3.20 17.84 16.02
N ALA A 58 3.28 17.45 14.75
CA ALA A 58 3.25 18.38 13.63
C ALA A 58 1.94 19.18 13.55
N ILE A 59 0.79 18.53 13.76
CA ILE A 59 -0.52 19.20 13.80
C ILE A 59 -0.60 20.16 14.99
N LEU A 60 -0.14 19.73 16.17
CA LEU A 60 -0.06 20.61 17.33
C LEU A 60 0.85 21.82 17.01
N SER A 61 1.97 21.63 16.33
CA SER A 61 2.84 22.75 15.93
C SER A 61 2.28 23.59 14.78
N ARG A 62 1.10 23.26 14.21
CA ARG A 62 0.49 23.92 13.05
C ARG A 62 1.39 23.87 11.80
N HIS A 63 2.16 22.81 11.67
CA HIS A 63 3.15 22.62 10.62
C HIS A 63 2.51 22.13 9.31
N ASN A 64 3.05 22.60 8.18
CA ASN A 64 2.94 21.82 6.95
C ASN A 64 3.89 20.63 7.06
N MET A 65 3.51 19.49 6.48
CA MET A 65 4.28 18.26 6.70
C MET A 65 4.48 17.45 5.44
N ILE A 66 5.56 16.66 5.42
CA ILE A 66 5.82 15.65 4.40
C ILE A 66 5.92 14.27 5.04
N LEU A 67 5.19 13.32 4.44
CA LEU A 67 5.29 11.90 4.75
C LEU A 67 6.28 11.26 3.78
N LEU A 68 7.42 10.83 4.32
CA LEU A 68 8.48 10.19 3.56
C LEU A 68 8.49 8.69 3.79
N GLY A 69 8.37 7.93 2.72
CA GLY A 69 8.50 6.48 2.79
C GLY A 69 8.20 5.82 1.46
N LEU A 70 8.44 4.53 1.40
CA LEU A 70 8.31 3.76 0.15
C LEU A 70 6.83 3.52 -0.19
N ARG A 71 6.59 2.86 -1.33
CA ARG A 71 5.24 2.54 -1.81
C ARG A 71 4.52 1.63 -0.82
N GLY A 72 3.23 1.88 -0.59
CA GLY A 72 2.40 1.03 0.28
C GLY A 72 2.63 1.18 1.79
N GLN A 73 3.25 2.26 2.26
CA GLN A 73 3.43 2.59 3.69
C GLN A 73 2.35 3.53 4.25
N ALA A 74 1.10 3.37 3.80
CA ALA A 74 -0.09 4.12 4.28
C ALA A 74 -0.06 5.67 4.20
N LYS A 75 0.93 6.30 3.53
CA LYS A 75 1.06 7.77 3.42
C LYS A 75 -0.25 8.49 3.02
N THR A 76 -0.82 8.11 1.88
CA THR A 76 -2.08 8.69 1.37
C THR A 76 -3.27 8.41 2.28
N ARG A 77 -3.32 7.22 2.90
CA ARG A 77 -4.40 6.86 3.85
C ARG A 77 -4.37 7.76 5.08
N ILE A 78 -3.18 7.99 5.64
CA ILE A 78 -2.99 8.92 6.76
C ILE A 78 -3.47 10.33 6.37
N ALA A 79 -3.04 10.82 5.21
CA ALA A 79 -3.43 12.15 4.74
C ALA A 79 -4.96 12.30 4.60
N ARG A 80 -5.65 11.29 4.06
CA ARG A 80 -7.13 11.27 3.98
C ARG A 80 -7.80 11.26 5.34
N LEU A 81 -7.25 10.52 6.31
CA LEU A 81 -7.82 10.45 7.65
C LEU A 81 -7.67 11.76 8.45
N MET A 82 -6.78 12.68 8.03
CA MET A 82 -6.67 14.00 8.67
C MET A 82 -7.94 14.85 8.55
N VAL A 83 -8.82 14.55 7.58
CA VAL A 83 -10.14 15.19 7.44
C VAL A 83 -11.00 15.02 8.69
N GLN A 84 -10.79 13.93 9.46
CA GLN A 84 -11.50 13.68 10.71
C GLN A 84 -11.14 14.68 11.83
N LEU A 85 -10.10 15.50 11.62
CA LEU A 85 -9.70 16.58 12.52
C LEU A 85 -10.36 17.92 12.15
N LEU A 86 -11.15 17.97 11.08
CA LEU A 86 -11.94 19.14 10.71
C LEU A 86 -13.33 19.06 11.35
N ASP A 87 -13.90 20.23 11.64
CA ASP A 87 -15.28 20.39 12.05
C ASP A 87 -16.20 19.82 10.96
N GLU A 88 -17.26 19.13 11.38
CA GLU A 88 -18.17 18.43 10.48
C GLU A 88 -18.71 19.33 9.36
N TYR A 89 -19.02 20.60 9.69
CA TYR A 89 -19.50 21.59 8.74
C TYR A 89 -18.82 22.94 8.92
N MET A 90 -18.44 23.55 7.80
CA MET A 90 -17.81 24.87 7.72
C MET A 90 -18.71 25.85 6.96
N PRO A 91 -19.00 27.06 7.47
CA PRO A 91 -19.80 28.03 6.75
C PRO A 91 -18.96 28.74 5.68
N ILE A 92 -19.57 28.97 4.52
CA ILE A 92 -19.00 29.73 3.41
C ILE A 92 -20.01 30.76 2.87
N VAL A 93 -19.53 31.78 2.16
CA VAL A 93 -20.42 32.65 1.38
C VAL A 93 -21.03 31.87 0.22
N ALA A 94 -22.35 31.84 0.13
CA ALA A 94 -23.04 31.07 -0.90
C ALA A 94 -22.69 31.57 -2.30
N GLY A 95 -22.35 30.66 -3.21
CA GLY A 95 -22.01 30.96 -4.60
C GLY A 95 -20.56 31.40 -4.84
N SER A 96 -19.71 31.45 -3.80
CA SER A 96 -18.29 31.69 -4.02
C SER A 96 -17.60 30.48 -4.68
N GLU A 97 -16.64 30.76 -5.57
CA GLU A 97 -15.84 29.74 -6.26
C GLU A 97 -14.79 29.09 -5.33
N ILE A 98 -14.42 29.79 -4.26
CA ILE A 98 -13.57 29.31 -3.18
C ILE A 98 -14.35 29.30 -1.86
N ASN A 99 -13.84 28.61 -0.85
CA ASN A 99 -14.49 28.52 0.45
C ASN A 99 -14.35 29.80 1.30
N ASP A 100 -14.86 30.93 0.82
CA ASP A 100 -14.79 32.22 1.51
C ASP A 100 -15.48 32.17 2.88
N ASP A 101 -14.76 32.58 3.93
CA ASP A 101 -15.35 32.78 5.24
C ASP A 101 -16.33 33.97 5.21
N PRO A 102 -17.59 33.82 5.67
CA PRO A 102 -18.57 34.91 5.70
C PRO A 102 -18.17 36.13 6.55
N MET A 103 -17.26 35.97 7.51
CA MET A 103 -16.75 37.04 8.37
C MET A 103 -15.36 37.54 7.92
N GLN A 104 -14.59 36.71 7.21
CA GLN A 104 -13.25 37.04 6.69
C GLN A 104 -13.12 36.68 5.20
N PRO A 105 -13.89 37.32 4.31
CA PRO A 105 -13.87 37.00 2.88
C PRO A 105 -12.57 37.44 2.20
N ILE A 106 -12.01 36.58 1.36
CA ILE A 106 -10.79 36.87 0.60
C ILE A 106 -11.07 37.15 -0.88
N SER A 107 -12.11 36.54 -1.45
CA SER A 107 -12.49 36.82 -2.84
C SER A 107 -13.23 38.15 -2.99
N ILE A 108 -13.09 38.77 -4.17
CA ILE A 108 -13.89 39.94 -4.55
C ILE A 108 -15.38 39.61 -4.58
N TYR A 109 -15.75 38.41 -5.03
CA TYR A 109 -17.15 37.98 -5.08
C TYR A 109 -17.80 38.07 -3.69
N ALA A 110 -17.17 37.44 -2.69
CA ALA A 110 -17.70 37.40 -1.33
C ALA A 110 -17.69 38.80 -0.69
N ARG A 111 -16.63 39.59 -0.89
CA ARG A 111 -16.55 40.98 -0.38
C ARG A 111 -17.66 41.86 -0.93
N ASN A 112 -17.92 41.80 -2.23
CA ASN A 112 -18.97 42.58 -2.87
C ASN A 112 -20.36 42.15 -2.40
N LEU A 113 -20.61 40.84 -2.33
CA LEU A 113 -21.91 40.32 -1.88
C LEU A 113 -22.20 40.70 -0.43
N ILE A 114 -21.19 40.66 0.44
CA ILE A 114 -21.31 41.08 1.85
C ILE A 114 -21.54 42.60 1.95
N ALA A 115 -20.85 43.41 1.15
CA ALA A 115 -21.06 44.84 1.11
C ALA A 115 -22.49 45.21 0.64
N GLU A 116 -23.03 44.46 -0.32
CA GLU A 116 -24.37 44.67 -0.86
C GLU A 116 -25.48 44.21 0.10
N LYS A 117 -25.37 43.00 0.64
CA LYS A 117 -26.45 42.34 1.40
C LYS A 117 -26.31 42.43 2.91
N ALA A 118 -25.15 42.86 3.41
CA ALA A 118 -24.84 42.95 4.83
C ALA A 118 -25.24 41.67 5.59
N ASP A 119 -26.01 41.78 6.67
CA ASP A 119 -26.45 40.64 7.49
C ASP A 119 -27.37 39.65 6.73
N ASN A 120 -27.98 40.06 5.62
CA ASN A 120 -28.80 39.18 4.77
C ASN A 120 -27.96 38.37 3.75
N THR A 121 -26.63 38.48 3.80
CA THR A 121 -25.76 37.71 2.90
C THR A 121 -26.02 36.21 3.07
N PRO A 122 -26.38 35.49 2.00
CA PRO A 122 -26.62 34.05 2.07
C PRO A 122 -25.33 33.29 2.33
N ILE A 123 -25.39 32.33 3.25
CA ILE A 123 -24.29 31.39 3.52
C ILE A 123 -24.68 29.97 3.09
N ALA A 124 -23.67 29.18 2.75
CA ALA A 124 -23.77 27.74 2.55
C ALA A 124 -22.86 27.01 3.54
N TRP A 125 -23.01 25.70 3.65
CA TRP A 125 -22.22 24.86 4.54
C TRP A 125 -21.53 23.77 3.74
N VAL A 126 -20.23 23.61 3.95
CA VAL A 126 -19.40 22.59 3.31
C VAL A 126 -19.11 21.51 4.35
N HIS A 127 -19.36 20.24 4.01
CA HIS A 127 -19.03 19.12 4.89
C HIS A 127 -17.51 18.88 4.89
N ARG A 128 -16.94 18.40 5.99
CA ARG A 128 -15.49 18.13 6.09
C ARG A 128 -14.94 17.24 4.98
N ASP A 129 -15.71 16.26 4.51
CA ASP A 129 -15.27 15.35 3.45
C ASP A 129 -15.05 16.06 2.10
N ASP A 130 -15.72 17.20 1.88
CA ASP A 130 -15.53 18.05 0.70
C ASP A 130 -14.35 19.04 0.84
N ARG A 131 -13.71 19.08 2.02
CA ARG A 131 -12.55 19.95 2.33
C ARG A 131 -11.22 19.23 2.14
N TYR A 132 -11.23 18.07 1.50
CA TYR A 132 -10.04 17.31 1.12
C TYR A 132 -9.80 17.39 -0.38
N THR A 133 -8.58 17.75 -0.77
CA THR A 133 -8.17 17.74 -2.18
C THR A 133 -6.81 17.08 -2.30
N GLU A 134 -6.69 16.18 -3.27
CA GLU A 134 -5.49 15.38 -3.52
C GLU A 134 -5.10 15.50 -4.99
N LYS A 135 -3.82 15.75 -5.24
CA LYS A 135 -3.25 15.75 -6.59
C LYS A 135 -2.00 14.88 -6.62
N LEU A 136 -1.96 13.94 -7.54
CA LEU A 136 -0.73 13.23 -7.90
C LEU A 136 0.16 14.18 -8.69
N ALA A 137 1.40 14.36 -8.26
CA ALA A 137 2.40 15.06 -9.04
C ALA A 137 2.76 14.21 -10.26
N THR A 138 2.60 14.81 -11.43
CA THR A 138 3.01 14.22 -12.70
C THR A 138 3.65 15.32 -13.54
N PRO A 139 4.58 14.99 -14.46
CA PRO A 139 5.27 16.00 -15.27
C PRO A 139 4.33 16.85 -16.15
N ASP A 140 3.13 16.37 -16.47
CA ASP A 140 2.13 17.05 -17.28
C ASP A 140 1.27 18.07 -16.52
N VAL A 141 1.31 18.08 -15.18
CA VAL A 141 0.57 19.08 -14.39
C VAL A 141 1.04 20.48 -14.76
N SER A 142 0.09 21.39 -14.99
CA SER A 142 0.40 22.79 -15.27
C SER A 142 0.25 23.67 -14.02
N VAL A 143 0.89 24.86 -14.06
CA VAL A 143 0.67 25.88 -13.03
C VAL A 143 -0.81 26.30 -13.00
N ALA A 144 -1.46 26.37 -14.16
CA ALA A 144 -2.88 26.72 -14.29
C ALA A 144 -3.80 25.73 -13.55
N ASP A 145 -3.49 24.42 -13.58
CA ASP A 145 -4.30 23.41 -12.88
C ASP A 145 -4.29 23.59 -11.36
N LEU A 146 -3.12 23.96 -10.80
CA LEU A 146 -2.96 24.11 -9.36
C LEU A 146 -3.37 25.49 -8.86
N ILE A 147 -2.98 26.54 -9.58
CA ILE A 147 -3.13 27.92 -9.15
C ILE A 147 -4.35 28.58 -9.78
N GLY A 148 -4.56 28.33 -11.06
CA GLY A 148 -5.57 29.02 -11.87
C GLY A 148 -4.95 29.82 -13.00
N ASP A 149 -5.81 30.29 -13.89
CA ASP A 149 -5.44 31.09 -15.05
C ASP A 149 -6.52 32.10 -15.39
N VAL A 150 -6.21 33.02 -16.30
CA VAL A 150 -7.18 33.94 -16.88
C VAL A 150 -8.01 33.19 -17.92
N ASP A 151 -9.34 33.23 -17.78
CA ASP A 151 -10.30 32.61 -18.71
C ASP A 151 -10.74 33.62 -19.78
N PRO A 152 -10.30 33.47 -21.05
CA PRO A 152 -10.67 34.36 -22.14
C PRO A 152 -12.17 34.32 -22.48
N ILE A 153 -12.83 33.18 -22.27
CA ILE A 153 -14.26 32.99 -22.55
C ILE A 153 -15.08 33.77 -21.51
N LYS A 154 -14.69 33.67 -20.23
CA LYS A 154 -15.29 34.45 -19.14
C LYS A 154 -15.10 35.96 -19.36
N ALA A 155 -13.91 36.39 -19.77
CA ALA A 155 -13.62 37.78 -20.11
C ALA A 155 -14.51 38.31 -21.25
N ALA A 156 -14.62 37.55 -22.35
CA ALA A 156 -15.43 37.93 -23.50
C ALA A 156 -16.93 37.98 -23.16
N THR A 157 -17.44 36.97 -22.46
CA THR A 157 -18.86 36.86 -22.10
C THR A 157 -19.31 37.98 -21.17
N LEU A 158 -18.47 38.32 -20.18
CA LEU A 158 -18.75 39.38 -19.20
C LEU A 158 -18.31 40.77 -19.69
N LYS A 159 -17.72 40.87 -20.90
CA LYS A 159 -17.13 42.10 -21.47
C LYS A 159 -16.16 42.78 -20.51
N LEU A 160 -15.35 41.98 -19.81
CA LEU A 160 -14.37 42.46 -18.85
C LEU A 160 -12.98 42.54 -19.48
N ASN A 161 -12.16 43.47 -18.98
CA ASN A 161 -10.76 43.53 -19.35
C ASN A 161 -10.05 42.28 -18.79
N TYR A 162 -9.03 41.78 -19.50
CA TYR A 162 -8.11 40.77 -18.97
C TYR A 162 -7.51 41.19 -17.63
N ALA A 163 -7.40 42.50 -17.39
CA ALA A 163 -7.00 43.16 -16.13
C ALA A 163 -7.95 42.94 -14.92
N ASP A 164 -9.14 42.38 -15.12
CA ASP A 164 -10.18 42.26 -14.09
C ASP A 164 -10.09 40.91 -13.37
N GLU A 165 -9.91 40.91 -12.05
CA GLU A 165 -9.80 39.68 -11.26
C GLU A 165 -10.98 38.71 -11.44
N ARG A 166 -12.16 39.19 -11.85
CA ARG A 166 -13.32 38.33 -12.11
C ARG A 166 -13.12 37.40 -13.31
N VAL A 167 -12.15 37.68 -14.19
CA VAL A 167 -11.83 36.80 -15.33
C VAL A 167 -10.93 35.62 -14.93
N ILE A 168 -10.46 35.57 -13.69
CA ILE A 168 -9.68 34.46 -13.17
C ILE A 168 -10.58 33.23 -12.98
N HIS A 169 -10.05 32.09 -13.40
CA HIS A 169 -10.54 30.76 -13.07
C HIS A 169 -9.58 30.12 -12.07
N PHE A 170 -10.08 29.77 -10.88
CA PHE A 170 -9.23 29.26 -9.82
C PHE A 170 -8.88 27.79 -10.03
N GLY A 171 -7.60 27.46 -9.86
CA GLY A 171 -7.12 26.09 -9.84
C GLY A 171 -7.47 25.36 -8.55
N LEU A 172 -6.88 24.18 -8.36
CA LEU A 172 -7.18 23.32 -7.21
C LEU A 172 -6.81 23.96 -5.86
N ILE A 173 -5.66 24.63 -5.75
CA ILE A 173 -5.16 25.16 -4.46
C ILE A 173 -6.10 26.25 -3.89
N PRO A 174 -6.48 27.31 -4.64
CA PRO A 174 -7.43 28.29 -4.10
C PRO A 174 -8.79 27.69 -3.75
N ARG A 175 -9.26 26.70 -4.51
CA ARG A 175 -10.52 26.00 -4.24
C ARG A 175 -10.46 25.18 -2.94
N SER A 176 -9.27 24.73 -2.55
CA SER A 176 -9.01 24.05 -1.28
C SER A 176 -8.80 25.00 -0.10
N HIS A 177 -9.09 26.30 -0.25
CA HIS A 177 -9.07 27.24 0.87
C HIS A 177 -9.89 26.71 2.05
N ARG A 178 -9.34 26.88 3.27
CA ARG A 178 -9.86 26.34 4.54
C ARG A 178 -10.02 24.82 4.49
N GLY A 179 -9.10 24.12 3.84
CA GLY A 179 -9.10 22.67 3.67
C GLY A 179 -7.71 22.05 3.74
N ILE A 180 -7.64 20.76 3.44
CA ILE A 180 -6.42 19.97 3.40
C ILE A 180 -6.05 19.73 1.93
N PHE A 181 -4.85 20.15 1.54
CA PHE A 181 -4.33 19.94 0.19
C PHE A 181 -3.16 18.96 0.22
N VAL A 182 -3.32 17.84 -0.50
CA VAL A 182 -2.33 16.76 -0.57
C VAL A 182 -1.67 16.71 -1.93
N ILE A 183 -0.34 16.74 -1.95
CA ILE A 183 0.45 16.47 -3.15
C ILE A 183 1.19 15.15 -2.95
N ASN A 184 0.83 14.15 -3.75
CA ASN A 184 1.55 12.88 -3.75
C ASN A 184 2.72 12.93 -4.72
N GLU A 185 3.83 12.30 -4.33
CA GLU A 185 5.07 12.19 -5.11
C GLU A 185 5.65 13.56 -5.51
N LEU A 186 5.78 14.48 -4.53
CA LEU A 186 6.26 15.85 -4.74
C LEU A 186 7.51 15.97 -5.67
N PRO A 187 8.52 15.08 -5.62
CA PRO A 187 9.65 15.09 -6.55
C PRO A 187 9.30 15.03 -8.04
N ASP A 188 8.18 14.41 -8.41
CA ASP A 188 7.75 14.25 -9.81
C ASP A 188 7.18 15.56 -10.38
N LEU A 189 7.00 16.57 -9.53
CA LEU A 189 6.49 17.88 -9.91
C LEU A 189 7.59 18.73 -10.54
N GLN A 190 7.31 19.36 -11.68
CA GLN A 190 8.29 20.23 -12.34
C GLN A 190 8.76 21.38 -11.43
N ALA A 191 10.06 21.72 -11.49
CA ALA A 191 10.68 22.75 -10.66
C ALA A 191 9.94 24.11 -10.68
N ARG A 192 9.44 24.53 -11.84
CA ARG A 192 8.67 25.79 -11.98
C ARG A 192 7.42 25.83 -11.08
N ILE A 193 6.77 24.67 -10.91
CA ILE A 193 5.55 24.54 -10.11
C ILE A 193 5.92 24.45 -8.63
N GLN A 194 7.01 23.76 -8.30
CA GLN A 194 7.55 23.74 -6.94
C GLN A 194 7.90 25.16 -6.44
N VAL A 195 8.45 26.01 -7.30
CA VAL A 195 8.70 27.43 -6.98
C VAL A 195 7.39 28.19 -6.76
N SER A 196 6.34 27.90 -7.55
CA SER A 196 5.02 28.51 -7.31
C SER A 196 4.41 28.07 -5.96
N LEU A 197 4.56 26.79 -5.58
CA LEU A 197 4.13 26.28 -4.28
C LEU A 197 4.89 26.94 -3.11
N PHE A 198 6.19 27.17 -3.29
CA PHE A 198 7.01 27.86 -2.30
C PHE A 198 6.47 29.27 -1.98
N ASN A 199 6.09 30.05 -3.00
CA ASN A 199 5.53 31.38 -2.81
C ASN A 199 4.22 31.33 -2.00
N ILE A 200 3.37 30.33 -2.27
CA ILE A 200 2.12 30.11 -1.53
C ILE A 200 2.40 29.78 -0.06
N LEU A 201 3.37 28.89 0.21
CA LEU A 201 3.72 28.51 1.58
C LEU A 201 4.36 29.64 2.38
N GLN A 202 5.15 30.51 1.74
CA GLN A 202 5.87 31.58 2.43
C GLN A 202 5.00 32.81 2.69
N GLU A 203 4.29 33.29 1.67
CA GLU A 203 3.66 34.62 1.70
C GLU A 203 2.13 34.55 1.61
N GLY A 204 1.56 33.36 1.32
CA GLY A 204 0.15 33.27 0.94
C GLY A 204 -0.16 34.05 -0.33
N ASP A 205 0.85 34.40 -1.13
CA ASP A 205 0.72 35.21 -2.33
C ASP A 205 0.75 34.31 -3.57
N MET A 206 -0.12 34.60 -4.55
CA MET A 206 -0.18 33.88 -5.82
C MET A 206 -0.05 34.86 -6.99
N GLN A 207 0.64 34.47 -8.05
CA GLN A 207 0.74 35.29 -9.25
C GLN A 207 0.11 34.55 -10.43
N ILE A 208 -0.90 35.18 -11.06
CA ILE A 208 -1.62 34.62 -12.21
C ILE A 208 -1.40 35.57 -13.38
N ARG A 209 -0.67 35.15 -14.41
CA ARG A 209 -0.44 35.86 -15.69
C ARG A 209 -0.48 37.41 -15.63
N GLY A 210 0.35 38.01 -14.77
CA GLY A 210 0.50 39.47 -14.65
C GLY A 210 -0.33 40.13 -13.54
N PHE A 211 -1.29 39.43 -12.94
CA PHE A 211 -1.97 39.85 -11.70
C PHE A 211 -1.09 39.57 -10.49
N LYS A 212 -0.81 40.63 -9.73
CA LYS A 212 -0.33 40.48 -8.34
C LYS A 212 -1.56 40.30 -7.46
N LEU A 213 -2.13 39.10 -7.49
CA LEU A 213 -3.30 38.77 -6.67
C LEU A 213 -2.86 38.17 -5.33
N ARG A 214 -3.06 38.92 -4.24
CA ARG A 214 -2.78 38.39 -2.90
C ARG A 214 -4.03 37.72 -2.35
N LEU A 215 -4.08 36.39 -2.41
CA LEU A 215 -5.11 35.58 -1.77
C LEU A 215 -4.49 34.87 -0.57
N PRO A 216 -4.66 35.38 0.67
CA PRO A 216 -4.08 34.75 1.86
C PRO A 216 -4.78 33.41 2.15
N LEU A 217 -4.37 32.37 1.43
CA LEU A 217 -4.99 31.06 1.48
C LEU A 217 -4.62 30.36 2.79
N ASP A 218 -5.64 30.03 3.55
CA ASP A 218 -5.55 29.18 4.73
C ASP A 218 -5.67 27.70 4.31
N ILE A 219 -4.55 26.97 4.24
CA ILE A 219 -4.50 25.58 3.76
C ILE A 219 -3.54 24.78 4.65
N GLN A 220 -3.95 23.56 5.00
CA GLN A 220 -3.02 22.56 5.54
C GLN A 220 -2.43 21.77 4.39
N PHE A 221 -1.13 21.96 4.13
CA PHE A 221 -0.42 21.16 3.14
C PHE A 221 0.10 19.86 3.74
N VAL A 222 -0.10 18.77 3.01
CA VAL A 222 0.48 17.45 3.29
C VAL A 222 1.14 16.95 2.02
N PHE A 223 2.44 16.72 2.06
CA PHE A 223 3.19 16.20 0.93
C PHE A 223 3.50 14.71 1.14
N THR A 224 3.69 13.96 0.06
CA THR A 224 4.31 12.63 0.14
C THR A 224 5.46 12.52 -0.84
N ALA A 225 6.49 11.76 -0.48
CA ALA A 225 7.58 11.41 -1.38
C ALA A 225 8.27 10.12 -0.94
N ASN A 226 9.05 9.52 -1.85
CA ASN A 226 10.05 8.53 -1.47
C ASN A 226 11.27 9.21 -0.82
N PRO A 227 11.91 8.61 0.19
CA PRO A 227 13.04 9.23 0.88
C PRO A 227 14.23 9.52 -0.06
N GLU A 228 14.52 8.63 -1.00
CA GLU A 228 15.66 8.79 -1.92
C GLU A 228 15.44 10.01 -2.84
N ASP A 229 14.28 10.07 -3.49
CA ASP A 229 13.88 11.19 -4.35
C ASP A 229 13.84 12.52 -3.58
N TYR A 230 13.49 12.50 -2.29
CA TYR A 230 13.52 13.69 -1.44
C TYR A 230 14.94 14.17 -1.09
N THR A 231 15.91 13.26 -1.05
CA THR A 231 17.32 13.57 -0.77
C THR A 231 18.13 13.90 -2.01
N ASN A 232 17.72 13.41 -3.18
CA ASN A 232 18.40 13.63 -4.45
C ASN A 232 18.42 15.13 -4.82
N ARG A 233 19.61 15.63 -5.17
CA ARG A 233 19.76 17.02 -5.62
C ARG A 233 19.03 17.21 -6.94
N GLY A 234 18.20 18.24 -7.02
CA GLY A 234 17.45 18.61 -8.23
C GLY A 234 16.02 18.06 -8.27
N SER A 235 15.70 17.06 -7.45
CA SER A 235 14.34 16.50 -7.36
C SER A 235 13.37 17.43 -6.63
N ILE A 236 13.86 18.13 -5.59
CA ILE A 236 13.09 19.19 -4.92
C ILE A 236 13.93 20.46 -4.82
N VAL A 237 13.32 21.60 -5.13
CA VAL A 237 13.97 22.91 -5.00
C VAL A 237 14.21 23.22 -3.52
N THR A 238 15.46 23.55 -3.15
CA THR A 238 15.85 23.84 -1.77
C THR A 238 14.93 24.83 -1.05
N PRO A 239 14.48 25.95 -1.67
CA PRO A 239 13.57 26.87 -1.00
C PRO A 239 12.26 26.22 -0.55
N LEU A 240 11.69 25.31 -1.35
CA LEU A 240 10.47 24.60 -1.00
C LEU A 240 10.72 23.63 0.16
N LYS A 241 11.84 22.89 0.09
CA LYS A 241 12.26 21.95 1.13
C LYS A 241 12.37 22.61 2.50
N ASP A 242 12.96 23.80 2.55
CA ASP A 242 13.14 24.56 3.80
C ASP A 242 11.82 25.13 4.37
N ARG A 243 10.73 25.13 3.59
CA ARG A 243 9.40 25.59 4.01
C ARG A 243 8.45 24.47 4.44
N ILE A 244 8.87 23.22 4.32
CA ILE A 244 8.14 22.08 4.88
C ILE A 244 8.61 21.89 6.32
N ASP A 245 7.77 22.27 7.28
CA ASP A 245 8.17 22.39 8.68
C ASP A 245 8.43 21.04 9.37
N SER A 246 7.66 20.00 9.01
CA SER A 246 7.78 18.66 9.61
C SER A 246 8.02 17.57 8.57
N GLN A 247 9.13 16.85 8.74
CA GLN A 247 9.47 15.66 7.96
C GLN A 247 9.22 14.40 8.80
N ILE A 248 8.34 13.52 8.32
CA ILE A 248 7.91 12.33 9.06
C ILE A 248 8.25 11.09 8.24
N LEU A 249 9.11 10.22 8.78
CA LEU A 249 9.55 8.99 8.12
C LEU A 249 8.61 7.83 8.46
N THR A 250 7.94 7.27 7.45
CA THR A 250 7.14 6.06 7.58
C THR A 250 8.02 4.81 7.41
N HIS A 251 7.49 3.66 7.82
CA HIS A 251 8.19 2.39 7.68
C HIS A 251 7.22 1.24 7.37
N TYR A 252 7.74 0.13 6.84
CA TYR A 252 6.98 -1.11 6.76
C TYR A 252 6.69 -1.69 8.16
N PRO A 253 5.67 -2.56 8.30
CA PRO A 253 5.41 -3.28 9.54
C PRO A 253 6.66 -3.99 10.08
N LYS A 254 6.95 -3.84 11.37
CA LYS A 254 8.14 -4.41 12.03
C LYS A 254 8.01 -5.89 12.37
N THR A 255 6.79 -6.39 12.51
CA THR A 255 6.50 -7.77 12.92
C THR A 255 5.58 -8.47 11.93
N LEU A 256 5.67 -9.80 11.89
CA LEU A 256 4.87 -10.65 11.00
C LEU A 256 3.38 -10.54 11.36
N GLU A 257 3.05 -10.57 12.64
CA GLU A 257 1.68 -10.46 13.16
C GLU A 257 1.02 -9.15 12.73
N LEU A 258 1.74 -8.04 12.85
CA LEU A 258 1.25 -6.74 12.41
C LEU A 258 1.01 -6.72 10.90
N SER A 259 1.96 -7.20 10.11
CA SER A 259 1.85 -7.27 8.64
C SER A 259 0.64 -8.12 8.23
N LYS A 260 0.47 -9.30 8.82
CA LYS A 260 -0.68 -10.18 8.62
C LYS A 260 -2.00 -9.51 8.97
N SER A 261 -2.05 -8.75 10.07
CA SER A 261 -3.26 -8.03 10.49
C SER A 261 -3.65 -6.90 9.53
N ILE A 262 -2.68 -6.33 8.82
CA ILE A 262 -2.89 -5.31 7.78
C ILE A 262 -3.39 -6.01 6.52
N THR A 263 -2.71 -7.05 6.07
CA THR A 263 -3.13 -7.83 4.89
C THR A 263 -4.55 -8.39 5.06
N SER A 264 -4.87 -8.93 6.25
CA SER A 264 -6.22 -9.45 6.53
C SER A 264 -7.29 -8.35 6.55
N GLN A 265 -6.93 -7.11 6.90
CA GLN A 265 -7.84 -5.97 6.87
C GLN A 265 -8.08 -5.47 5.44
N GLU A 266 -7.04 -5.49 4.60
CA GLU A 266 -7.07 -4.85 3.28
C GLU A 266 -7.39 -5.82 2.13
N ALA A 267 -7.17 -7.13 2.31
CA ALA A 267 -7.49 -8.14 1.31
C ALA A 267 -8.99 -8.21 1.03
N ARG A 268 -9.36 -8.12 -0.25
CA ARG A 268 -10.74 -8.07 -0.71
C ARG A 268 -11.24 -9.45 -1.10
N LEU A 269 -11.38 -10.31 -0.10
CA LEU A 269 -11.97 -11.64 -0.27
C LEU A 269 -13.50 -11.54 -0.37
N SER A 270 -14.08 -12.23 -1.34
CA SER A 270 -15.55 -12.31 -1.48
C SER A 270 -16.15 -13.12 -0.32
N ASP A 271 -17.45 -12.89 -0.03
CA ASP A 271 -18.13 -13.66 1.02
C ASP A 271 -18.24 -15.14 0.66
N VAL A 272 -18.30 -15.49 -0.63
CA VAL A 272 -18.23 -16.89 -1.08
C VAL A 272 -16.89 -17.50 -0.69
N GLN A 273 -15.78 -16.86 -1.07
CA GLN A 273 -14.42 -17.33 -0.75
C GLN A 273 -14.21 -17.50 0.76
N LYS A 274 -14.66 -16.55 1.58
CA LYS A 274 -14.55 -16.64 3.05
C LYS A 274 -15.30 -17.83 3.65
N ASN A 275 -16.38 -18.28 3.00
CA ASN A 275 -17.24 -19.36 3.49
C ASN A 275 -16.87 -20.74 2.91
N THR A 276 -16.25 -20.78 1.72
CA THR A 276 -15.93 -22.03 1.03
C THR A 276 -14.46 -22.42 1.13
N ILE A 277 -13.55 -21.46 1.36
CA ILE A 277 -12.11 -21.69 1.42
C ILE A 277 -11.60 -21.49 2.84
N GLU A 278 -11.13 -22.57 3.46
CA GLU A 278 -10.45 -22.55 4.75
C GLU A 278 -8.93 -22.40 4.53
N THR A 279 -8.26 -21.60 5.36
CA THR A 279 -6.81 -21.34 5.24
C THR A 279 -6.15 -21.33 6.61
N ALA A 280 -5.06 -22.09 6.75
CA ALA A 280 -4.26 -22.14 7.98
C ALA A 280 -3.46 -20.85 8.22
N GLU A 281 -3.14 -20.58 9.50
CA GLU A 281 -2.25 -19.47 9.87
C GLU A 281 -0.87 -19.57 9.24
N LEU A 282 -0.35 -20.79 9.05
CA LEU A 282 0.91 -21.06 8.36
C LEU A 282 0.96 -20.43 6.96
N LEU A 283 -0.09 -20.57 6.15
CA LEU A 283 -0.12 -20.02 4.80
C LEU A 283 -0.15 -18.49 4.80
N LYS A 284 -0.88 -17.90 5.75
CA LYS A 284 -0.90 -16.44 5.94
C LYS A 284 0.49 -15.93 6.35
N ASP A 285 1.14 -16.64 7.26
CA ASP A 285 2.51 -16.35 7.70
C ASP A 285 3.52 -16.50 6.56
N LEU A 286 3.35 -17.48 5.66
CA LEU A 286 4.19 -17.65 4.48
C LEU A 286 4.04 -16.49 3.49
N VAL A 287 2.81 -16.04 3.20
CA VAL A 287 2.55 -14.87 2.33
C VAL A 287 3.29 -13.63 2.86
N GLU A 288 3.20 -13.36 4.17
CA GLU A 288 3.90 -12.23 4.78
C GLU A 288 5.43 -12.42 4.79
N GLN A 289 5.89 -13.66 5.05
CA GLN A 289 7.31 -13.97 5.08
C GLN A 289 7.95 -13.77 3.70
N VAL A 290 7.26 -14.08 2.59
CA VAL A 290 7.74 -13.79 1.23
C VAL A 290 8.09 -12.31 1.06
N ALA A 291 7.23 -11.40 1.51
CA ALA A 291 7.50 -9.97 1.44
C ALA A 291 8.67 -9.56 2.35
N MET A 292 8.81 -10.18 3.52
CA MET A 292 9.94 -9.93 4.42
C MET A 292 11.28 -10.38 3.81
N GLU A 293 11.30 -11.52 3.13
CA GLU A 293 12.49 -12.01 2.44
C GLU A 293 12.82 -11.15 1.22
N ALA A 294 11.81 -10.68 0.47
CA ALA A 294 12.00 -9.77 -0.65
C ALA A 294 12.67 -8.44 -0.22
N ARG A 295 12.27 -7.89 0.95
CA ARG A 295 12.86 -6.66 1.54
C ARG A 295 14.31 -6.83 2.02
N LYS A 296 14.81 -8.06 2.10
CA LYS A 296 16.19 -8.37 2.49
C LYS A 296 17.01 -8.92 1.31
N SER A 297 16.37 -9.16 0.18
CA SER A 297 16.98 -9.83 -0.95
C SER A 297 17.86 -8.86 -1.74
N GLU A 298 19.08 -9.28 -2.03
CA GLU A 298 20.01 -8.55 -2.89
C GLU A 298 19.54 -8.53 -4.36
N LEU A 299 18.66 -9.47 -4.74
CA LEU A 299 18.07 -9.55 -6.09
C LEU A 299 16.90 -8.57 -6.31
N VAL A 300 16.49 -7.84 -5.27
CA VAL A 300 15.32 -6.96 -5.29
C VAL A 300 15.75 -5.52 -5.08
N ASP A 301 15.20 -4.60 -5.88
CA ASP A 301 15.48 -3.18 -5.74
C ASP A 301 14.85 -2.60 -4.47
N GLN A 302 15.69 -2.34 -3.48
CA GLN A 302 15.26 -1.77 -2.20
C GLN A 302 14.87 -0.28 -2.31
N LYS A 303 15.30 0.41 -3.38
CA LYS A 303 14.97 1.82 -3.64
C LYS A 303 13.50 1.97 -3.99
N SER A 304 13.00 1.10 -4.86
CA SER A 304 11.57 0.98 -5.19
C SER A 304 10.75 0.45 -4.00
N GLY A 305 11.36 -0.47 -3.22
CA GLY A 305 10.79 -1.06 -2.03
C GLY A 305 9.70 -2.11 -2.29
N VAL A 306 9.49 -3.01 -1.33
CA VAL A 306 8.47 -4.07 -1.45
C VAL A 306 7.18 -3.69 -0.74
N SER A 307 6.24 -3.18 -1.54
CA SER A 307 4.94 -2.65 -1.09
C SER A 307 4.11 -3.68 -0.31
N ALA A 308 3.36 -3.21 0.68
CA ALA A 308 2.34 -4.02 1.36
C ALA A 308 1.23 -4.49 0.38
N ARG A 309 1.10 -3.86 -0.79
CA ARG A 309 0.19 -4.33 -1.85
C ARG A 309 0.57 -5.72 -2.37
N LEU A 310 1.83 -6.14 -2.24
CA LEU A 310 2.25 -7.49 -2.63
C LEU A 310 1.50 -8.54 -1.82
N THR A 311 1.56 -8.45 -0.49
CA THR A 311 0.97 -9.45 0.42
C THR A 311 -0.55 -9.46 0.33
N ILE A 312 -1.17 -8.30 0.11
CA ILE A 312 -2.61 -8.17 -0.17
C ILE A 312 -2.98 -8.98 -1.42
N SER A 313 -2.33 -8.70 -2.56
CA SER A 313 -2.61 -9.43 -3.80
C SER A 313 -2.18 -10.90 -3.75
N ALA A 314 -1.16 -11.24 -2.97
CA ALA A 314 -0.73 -12.63 -2.78
C ALA A 314 -1.75 -13.41 -1.96
N MET A 315 -2.33 -12.81 -0.91
CA MET A 315 -3.42 -13.42 -0.15
C MET A 315 -4.65 -13.64 -1.02
N GLU A 316 -5.05 -12.64 -1.81
CA GLU A 316 -6.17 -12.75 -2.75
C GLU A 316 -5.95 -13.87 -3.79
N ASN A 317 -4.73 -13.97 -4.34
CA ASN A 317 -4.37 -15.02 -5.28
C ASN A 317 -4.29 -16.41 -4.64
N LEU A 318 -3.84 -16.53 -3.38
CA LEU A 318 -3.85 -17.79 -2.64
C LEU A 318 -5.27 -18.35 -2.52
N TYR A 319 -6.22 -17.51 -2.08
CA TYR A 319 -7.64 -17.90 -2.00
C TYR A 319 -8.21 -18.25 -3.37
N SER A 320 -7.90 -17.45 -4.38
CA SER A 320 -8.38 -17.67 -5.75
C SER A 320 -7.82 -18.95 -6.37
N HIS A 321 -6.59 -19.34 -6.02
CA HIS A 321 -5.99 -20.60 -6.49
C HIS A 321 -6.66 -21.81 -5.85
N ALA A 322 -6.87 -21.77 -4.53
CA ALA A 322 -7.60 -22.81 -3.80
C ALA A 322 -9.07 -22.94 -4.27
N GLU A 323 -9.72 -21.81 -4.55
CA GLU A 323 -11.07 -21.76 -5.13
C GLU A 323 -11.11 -22.34 -6.54
N ARG A 324 -10.15 -21.99 -7.40
CA ARG A 324 -10.06 -22.57 -8.73
C ARG A 324 -9.93 -24.10 -8.68
N ARG A 325 -9.09 -24.64 -7.80
CA ARG A 325 -8.96 -26.09 -7.58
C ARG A 325 -10.27 -26.71 -7.11
N MET A 326 -10.95 -26.08 -6.15
CA MET A 326 -12.26 -26.52 -5.65
C MET A 326 -13.29 -26.61 -6.78
N LEU A 327 -13.39 -25.58 -7.61
CA LEU A 327 -14.35 -25.49 -8.72
C LEU A 327 -14.06 -26.54 -9.80
N ILE A 328 -12.80 -26.74 -10.19
CA ILE A 328 -12.40 -27.76 -11.18
C ILE A 328 -12.81 -29.16 -10.72
N ASN A 329 -12.69 -29.44 -9.43
CA ASN A 329 -13.01 -30.74 -8.86
C ASN A 329 -14.49 -30.91 -8.48
N GLY A 330 -15.33 -29.87 -8.66
CA GLY A 330 -16.73 -29.88 -8.23
C GLY A 330 -16.90 -30.03 -6.71
N GLU A 331 -15.90 -29.62 -5.93
CA GLU A 331 -15.93 -29.66 -4.47
C GLU A 331 -16.74 -28.48 -3.91
N LYS A 332 -17.40 -28.66 -2.76
CA LYS A 332 -18.20 -27.58 -2.13
C LYS A 332 -17.37 -26.67 -1.23
N GLN A 333 -16.30 -27.21 -0.68
CA GLN A 333 -15.38 -26.54 0.23
C GLN A 333 -13.97 -27.04 -0.06
N SER A 334 -12.98 -26.22 0.25
CA SER A 334 -11.58 -26.54 0.05
C SER A 334 -10.72 -25.95 1.15
N PHE A 335 -9.66 -26.66 1.51
CA PHE A 335 -8.61 -26.18 2.41
C PHE A 335 -7.41 -25.77 1.56
N ALA A 336 -6.88 -24.57 1.77
CA ALA A 336 -5.71 -24.07 1.05
C ALA A 336 -4.45 -24.88 1.40
N ARG A 337 -3.62 -25.15 0.39
CA ARG A 337 -2.44 -26.04 0.42
C ARG A 337 -1.14 -25.26 0.18
N ILE A 338 0.02 -25.87 0.44
CA ILE A 338 1.31 -25.28 0.06
C ILE A 338 1.42 -25.17 -1.46
N GLY A 339 0.89 -26.13 -2.21
CA GLY A 339 0.78 -26.02 -3.67
C GLY A 339 0.02 -24.76 -4.12
N ASP A 340 -1.03 -24.37 -3.40
CA ASP A 340 -1.80 -23.14 -3.70
C ASP A 340 -0.96 -21.86 -3.47
N LEU A 341 0.09 -21.92 -2.64
CA LEU A 341 1.03 -20.80 -2.41
C LEU A 341 1.78 -20.42 -3.69
N TYR A 342 2.07 -21.36 -4.59
CA TYR A 342 2.71 -21.02 -5.87
C TYR A 342 1.77 -20.26 -6.81
N GLY A 343 0.46 -20.25 -6.53
CA GLY A 343 -0.51 -19.38 -7.18
C GLY A 343 -0.25 -17.88 -6.97
N ILE A 344 0.58 -17.50 -5.99
CA ILE A 344 0.91 -16.10 -5.72
C ILE A 344 2.04 -15.55 -6.60
N LEU A 345 2.70 -16.39 -7.42
CA LEU A 345 3.84 -15.97 -8.26
C LEU A 345 3.55 -14.68 -9.08
N PRO A 346 2.39 -14.53 -9.75
CA PRO A 346 2.07 -13.30 -10.49
C PRO A 346 2.00 -12.05 -9.60
N SER A 347 1.62 -12.20 -8.32
CA SER A 347 1.60 -11.10 -7.35
C SER A 347 3.00 -10.64 -6.97
N ILE A 348 3.98 -11.54 -7.00
CA ILE A 348 5.38 -11.24 -6.70
C ILE A 348 6.00 -10.57 -7.94
N THR A 349 5.96 -11.23 -9.09
CA THR A 349 6.63 -10.76 -10.32
C THR A 349 6.10 -9.41 -10.80
N GLY A 350 4.81 -9.11 -10.60
CA GLY A 350 4.21 -7.83 -10.98
C GLY A 350 4.35 -6.70 -9.94
N LYS A 351 4.95 -6.95 -8.77
CA LYS A 351 5.02 -5.96 -7.66
C LYS A 351 6.40 -5.83 -7.02
N VAL A 352 7.35 -6.66 -7.42
CA VAL A 352 8.75 -6.61 -6.98
C VAL A 352 9.58 -6.16 -8.17
N GLU A 353 10.25 -5.03 -8.02
CA GLU A 353 11.25 -4.57 -8.97
C GLU A 353 12.56 -5.29 -8.67
N LEU A 354 13.23 -5.81 -9.70
CA LEU A 354 14.49 -6.52 -9.55
C LEU A 354 15.67 -5.61 -9.88
N VAL A 355 16.81 -5.89 -9.25
CA VAL A 355 18.08 -5.32 -9.71
C VAL A 355 18.59 -6.11 -10.92
N TYR A 356 19.65 -5.62 -11.56
CA TYR A 356 20.23 -6.26 -12.74
C TYR A 356 20.53 -7.76 -12.52
N GLU A 357 21.10 -8.12 -11.38
CA GLU A 357 21.38 -9.52 -11.01
C GLU A 357 20.11 -10.35 -10.88
N GLY A 358 19.02 -9.77 -10.37
CA GLY A 358 17.72 -10.44 -10.27
C GLY A 358 17.05 -10.63 -11.63
N GLU A 359 17.19 -9.67 -12.54
CA GLU A 359 16.70 -9.79 -13.92
C GLU A 359 17.43 -10.91 -14.68
N LEU A 360 18.73 -11.09 -14.45
CA LEU A 360 19.50 -12.20 -15.04
C LEU A 360 19.02 -13.59 -14.60
N GLU A 361 18.62 -13.74 -13.33
CA GLU A 361 18.03 -14.98 -12.81
C GLU A 361 16.61 -15.25 -13.35
N GLY A 362 15.92 -14.19 -13.76
CA GLY A 362 14.54 -14.20 -14.24
C GLY A 362 13.52 -14.05 -13.11
N ALA A 363 12.52 -13.20 -13.33
CA ALA A 363 11.55 -12.83 -12.30
C ALA A 363 10.80 -14.01 -11.66
N SER A 364 10.43 -15.01 -12.46
CA SER A 364 9.78 -16.22 -11.96
C SER A 364 10.68 -17.04 -11.04
N SER A 365 11.97 -17.18 -11.39
CA SER A 365 12.97 -17.89 -10.59
C SER A 365 13.20 -17.18 -9.26
N VAL A 366 13.35 -15.85 -9.29
CA VAL A 366 13.50 -15.03 -8.08
C VAL A 366 12.26 -15.16 -7.19
N ALA A 367 11.06 -15.10 -7.76
CA ALA A 367 9.81 -15.27 -6.99
C ALA A 367 9.72 -16.64 -6.32
N GLN A 368 10.09 -17.73 -7.02
CA GLN A 368 10.15 -19.07 -6.42
C GLN A 368 11.21 -19.16 -5.32
N MET A 369 12.38 -18.53 -5.51
CA MET A 369 13.43 -18.45 -4.49
C MET A 369 12.94 -17.74 -3.22
N LEU A 370 12.17 -16.65 -3.37
CA LEU A 370 11.58 -15.93 -2.24
C LEU A 370 10.57 -16.80 -1.47
N ILE A 371 9.74 -17.58 -2.18
CA ILE A 371 8.83 -18.56 -1.57
C ILE A 371 9.64 -19.64 -0.82
N GLY A 372 10.70 -20.17 -1.44
CA GLY A 372 11.58 -21.16 -0.80
C GLY A 372 12.24 -20.64 0.48
N LYS A 373 12.79 -19.41 0.45
CA LYS A 373 13.33 -18.74 1.64
C LYS A 373 12.27 -18.57 2.73
N ALA A 374 11.05 -18.16 2.36
CA ALA A 374 9.94 -18.02 3.30
C ALA A 374 9.57 -19.37 3.95
N ILE A 375 9.53 -20.46 3.16
CA ILE A 375 9.31 -21.82 3.65
C ILE A 375 10.42 -22.21 4.64
N ARG A 376 11.70 -22.00 4.33
CA ARG A 376 12.80 -22.32 5.26
C ARG A 376 12.64 -21.61 6.60
N VAL A 377 12.35 -20.30 6.58
CA VAL A 377 12.19 -19.50 7.80
C VAL A 377 11.01 -19.97 8.65
N GLN A 378 9.87 -20.29 8.03
CA GLN A 378 8.71 -20.79 8.77
C GLN A 378 8.91 -22.25 9.23
N PHE A 379 9.62 -23.06 8.46
CA PHE A 379 9.90 -24.45 8.77
C PHE A 379 10.68 -24.57 10.07
N GLU A 380 11.73 -23.76 10.26
CA GLU A 380 12.54 -23.77 11.48
C GLU A 380 11.78 -23.35 12.75
N LYS A 381 10.62 -22.68 12.63
CA LYS A 381 9.79 -22.31 13.79
C LYS A 381 8.93 -23.47 14.29
N GLN A 382 8.56 -24.40 13.42
CA GLN A 382 7.63 -25.49 13.73
C GLN A 382 8.29 -26.86 13.75
N PHE A 383 9.38 -27.04 13.01
CA PHE A 383 10.05 -28.32 12.81
C PHE A 383 11.56 -28.23 13.06
N PRO A 384 12.20 -29.30 13.56
CA PRO A 384 13.65 -29.32 13.75
C PRO A 384 14.43 -29.04 12.45
N ASN A 385 15.39 -28.11 12.48
CA ASN A 385 16.22 -27.82 11.31
C ASN A 385 16.98 -29.09 10.82
N PRO A 386 16.81 -29.53 9.56
CA PRO A 386 17.39 -30.77 9.04
C PRO A 386 18.92 -30.77 8.94
N GLU A 387 19.55 -29.62 8.70
CA GLU A 387 21.00 -29.46 8.64
C GLU A 387 21.65 -29.59 10.03
N LYS A 388 20.99 -29.07 11.06
CA LYS A 388 21.46 -29.16 12.46
C LYS A 388 21.31 -30.56 13.02
N THR A 389 20.27 -31.29 12.63
CA THR A 389 20.05 -32.68 13.09
C THR A 389 21.14 -33.63 12.61
N LYS A 390 21.74 -33.42 11.43
CA LYS A 390 22.89 -34.20 10.93
C LYS A 390 24.13 -34.14 11.83
N LYS A 391 24.28 -33.04 12.58
CA LYS A 391 25.44 -32.80 13.47
C LYS A 391 25.21 -33.23 14.92
N SER A 392 23.98 -33.65 15.25
CA SER A 392 23.59 -34.01 16.61
C SER A 392 23.69 -35.53 16.85
N LYS A 393 23.92 -35.95 18.10
CA LYS A 393 23.83 -37.38 18.49
C LYS A 393 22.40 -37.91 18.57
N LYS A 394 21.38 -37.06 18.34
CA LYS A 394 19.98 -37.45 18.37
C LYS A 394 19.59 -38.11 17.03
N PRO A 395 18.67 -39.09 17.04
CA PRO A 395 18.17 -39.69 15.80
C PRO A 395 17.55 -38.62 14.90
N ASN A 396 17.83 -38.71 13.60
CA ASN A 396 17.26 -37.79 12.62
C ASN A 396 15.73 -37.98 12.55
N PRO A 397 14.92 -36.97 12.90
CA PRO A 397 13.46 -37.10 12.93
C PRO A 397 12.86 -37.39 11.54
N TYR A 398 13.59 -37.08 10.46
CA TYR A 398 13.13 -37.25 9.08
C TYR A 398 13.63 -38.56 8.43
N ALA A 399 14.35 -39.42 9.16
CA ALA A 399 15.01 -40.58 8.57
C ALA A 399 14.06 -41.51 7.80
N ARG A 400 12.86 -41.79 8.33
CA ARG A 400 11.87 -42.64 7.68
C ARG A 400 11.37 -42.05 6.36
N ILE A 401 11.12 -40.74 6.34
CA ILE A 401 10.70 -40.01 5.14
C ILE A 401 11.80 -40.08 4.08
N LEU A 402 13.05 -39.78 4.46
CA LEU A 402 14.18 -39.81 3.52
C LEU A 402 14.43 -41.21 2.96
N ASN A 403 14.34 -42.25 3.81
CA ASN A 403 14.50 -43.64 3.37
C ASN A 403 13.43 -44.03 2.36
N TRP A 404 12.17 -43.61 2.57
CA TRP A 404 11.09 -43.86 1.61
C TRP A 404 11.40 -43.32 0.22
N PHE A 405 11.95 -42.11 0.10
CA PHE A 405 12.39 -41.57 -1.20
C PHE A 405 13.64 -42.28 -1.74
N ASN A 406 14.62 -42.61 -0.86
CA ASN A 406 15.84 -43.33 -1.26
C ASN A 406 15.58 -44.74 -1.81
N GLU A 407 14.44 -45.36 -1.47
CA GLU A 407 13.97 -46.62 -2.06
C GLU A 407 13.49 -46.46 -3.52
N GLY A 408 13.52 -45.24 -4.08
CA GLY A 408 13.14 -44.92 -5.45
C GLY A 408 11.69 -44.48 -5.61
N ASN A 409 10.96 -44.28 -4.50
CA ASN A 409 9.60 -43.77 -4.55
C ASN A 409 9.58 -42.29 -4.92
N THR A 410 8.58 -41.86 -5.69
CA THR A 410 8.34 -40.46 -6.05
C THR A 410 6.95 -40.03 -5.61
N LEU A 411 6.78 -38.73 -5.35
CA LEU A 411 5.50 -38.17 -4.95
C LEU A 411 5.14 -36.97 -5.84
N PRO A 412 4.33 -37.19 -6.90
CA PRO A 412 3.76 -36.11 -7.68
C PRO A 412 2.56 -35.50 -6.95
N LEU A 413 2.60 -34.20 -6.67
CA LEU A 413 1.48 -33.42 -6.15
C LEU A 413 1.00 -32.45 -7.23
N LEU A 414 -0.14 -32.74 -7.84
CA LEU A 414 -0.73 -31.91 -8.89
C LEU A 414 -1.56 -30.77 -8.30
N ASN A 415 -1.52 -29.60 -8.96
CA ASN A 415 -2.27 -28.41 -8.58
C ASN A 415 -3.80 -28.58 -8.67
N THR A 416 -4.25 -29.62 -9.38
CA THR A 416 -5.68 -29.93 -9.57
C THR A 416 -6.11 -31.15 -8.77
N GLU A 417 -5.25 -31.70 -7.92
CA GLU A 417 -5.54 -32.92 -7.18
C GLU A 417 -6.77 -32.77 -6.27
N THR A 418 -7.66 -33.77 -6.32
CA THR A 418 -8.86 -33.82 -5.45
C THR A 418 -8.47 -33.89 -3.98
N GLN A 419 -9.35 -33.51 -3.06
CA GLN A 419 -9.05 -33.62 -1.62
C GLN A 419 -8.73 -35.06 -1.21
N ILE A 420 -9.47 -36.04 -1.73
CA ILE A 420 -9.25 -37.46 -1.41
C ILE A 420 -7.93 -37.95 -1.98
N GLY A 421 -7.62 -37.62 -3.23
CA GLY A 421 -6.35 -38.01 -3.88
C GLY A 421 -5.15 -37.41 -3.16
N TYR A 422 -5.23 -36.12 -2.79
CA TYR A 422 -4.21 -35.42 -2.02
C TYR A 422 -3.95 -36.08 -0.65
N GLU A 423 -5.01 -36.40 0.11
CA GLU A 423 -4.86 -37.11 1.39
C GLU A 423 -4.24 -38.50 1.22
N ASN A 424 -4.58 -39.22 0.16
CA ASN A 424 -4.08 -40.57 -0.09
C ASN A 424 -2.61 -40.56 -0.48
N LEU A 425 -2.18 -39.63 -1.34
CA LEU A 425 -0.77 -39.45 -1.72
C LEU A 425 0.10 -39.17 -0.50
N LEU A 426 -0.29 -38.21 0.34
CA LEU A 426 0.49 -37.86 1.53
C LEU A 426 0.61 -39.01 2.54
N LYS A 427 -0.42 -39.86 2.68
CA LYS A 427 -0.40 -41.02 3.58
C LYS A 427 0.55 -42.13 3.13
N GLN A 428 0.96 -42.15 1.85
CA GLN A 428 1.88 -43.17 1.33
C GLN A 428 3.31 -42.97 1.83
N VAL A 429 3.69 -41.74 2.19
CA VAL A 429 5.04 -41.40 2.62
C VAL A 429 5.27 -41.85 4.06
N ASP A 430 6.17 -42.82 4.25
CA ASP A 430 6.44 -43.39 5.57
C ASP A 430 7.02 -42.35 6.55
N GLY A 431 6.48 -42.32 7.78
CA GLY A 431 6.90 -41.41 8.85
C GLY A 431 6.42 -39.95 8.71
N LEU A 432 5.78 -39.56 7.61
CA LEU A 432 5.33 -38.18 7.38
C LEU A 432 4.20 -37.75 8.33
N ALA A 433 3.22 -38.63 8.56
CA ALA A 433 2.14 -38.36 9.50
C ALA A 433 2.63 -38.36 10.96
N ASP A 434 3.63 -39.18 11.26
CA ASP A 434 4.16 -39.34 12.61
C ASP A 434 4.89 -38.06 13.08
N ILE A 435 5.75 -37.48 12.22
CA ILE A 435 6.47 -36.25 12.58
C ILE A 435 5.52 -35.07 12.77
N VAL A 436 4.47 -34.96 11.95
CA VAL A 436 3.46 -33.90 12.09
C VAL A 436 2.69 -34.06 13.39
N LYS A 437 2.28 -35.28 13.75
CA LYS A 437 1.58 -35.54 15.01
C LYS A 437 2.45 -35.28 16.24
N GLU A 438 3.75 -35.59 16.17
CA GLU A 438 4.69 -35.33 17.25
C GLU A 438 4.88 -33.83 17.50
N GLN A 439 5.09 -33.04 16.43
CA GLN A 439 5.34 -31.61 16.55
C GLN A 439 4.06 -30.77 16.72
N SER A 440 2.92 -31.24 16.23
CA SER A 440 1.66 -30.48 16.18
C SER A 440 0.42 -31.32 16.49
N PRO A 441 0.31 -31.92 17.70
CA PRO A 441 -0.74 -32.90 18.04
C PRO A 441 -2.16 -32.33 18.13
N LYS A 442 -2.32 -31.00 18.25
CA LYS A 442 -3.61 -30.33 18.46
C LYS A 442 -4.22 -29.73 17.19
N THR A 443 -3.65 -30.01 16.02
CA THR A 443 -4.09 -29.44 14.73
C THR A 443 -5.26 -30.22 14.14
N SER A 444 -6.07 -29.56 13.31
CA SER A 444 -7.21 -30.19 12.63
C SER A 444 -6.73 -31.25 11.64
N LYS A 445 -7.63 -32.15 11.19
CA LYS A 445 -7.28 -33.18 10.20
C LYS A 445 -6.74 -32.54 8.91
N GLN A 446 -7.36 -31.48 8.42
CA GLN A 446 -6.96 -30.76 7.21
C GLN A 446 -5.61 -30.07 7.39
N GLU A 447 -5.39 -29.46 8.56
CA GLU A 447 -4.12 -28.81 8.89
C GLU A 447 -2.97 -29.82 9.03
N GLN A 448 -3.23 -31.03 9.52
CA GLN A 448 -2.23 -32.11 9.52
C GLN A 448 -1.75 -32.43 8.10
N PHE A 449 -2.64 -32.53 7.10
CA PHE A 449 -2.20 -32.76 5.72
C PHE A 449 -1.45 -31.57 5.13
N LEU A 450 -1.85 -30.34 5.43
CA LEU A 450 -1.06 -29.16 5.05
C LEU A 450 0.35 -29.23 5.63
N LEU A 451 0.49 -29.61 6.91
CA LEU A 451 1.79 -29.74 7.56
C LEU A 451 2.61 -30.89 6.98
N MET A 452 1.98 -32.00 6.55
CA MET A 452 2.66 -33.08 5.84
C MET A 452 3.28 -32.59 4.52
N GLU A 453 2.50 -31.87 3.70
CA GLU A 453 3.00 -31.21 2.48
C GLU A 453 4.10 -30.18 2.81
N PHE A 454 3.91 -29.38 3.85
CA PHE A 454 4.89 -28.39 4.30
C PHE A 454 6.23 -29.02 4.71
N VAL A 455 6.21 -30.20 5.33
CA VAL A 455 7.44 -30.94 5.65
C VAL A 455 8.21 -31.34 4.39
N LEU A 456 7.52 -31.82 3.35
CA LEU A 456 8.16 -32.18 2.09
C LEU A 456 8.81 -30.96 1.42
N HIS A 457 8.07 -29.84 1.36
CA HIS A 457 8.64 -28.58 0.87
C HIS A 457 9.83 -28.12 1.70
N GLY A 458 9.72 -28.12 3.03
CA GLY A 458 10.81 -27.75 3.93
C GLY A 458 12.06 -28.60 3.69
N LEU A 459 11.92 -29.92 3.64
CA LEU A 459 13.02 -30.84 3.34
C LEU A 459 13.66 -30.56 1.98
N ALA A 460 12.88 -30.23 0.95
CA ALA A 460 13.41 -29.84 -0.35
C ALA A 460 14.22 -28.53 -0.28
N GLU A 461 13.72 -27.51 0.43
CA GLU A 461 14.43 -26.23 0.59
C GLU A 461 15.71 -26.34 1.43
N PHE A 462 15.83 -27.39 2.25
CA PHE A 462 17.06 -27.78 2.96
C PHE A 462 17.91 -28.82 2.20
N SER A 463 17.66 -29.01 0.90
CA SER A 463 18.37 -29.96 0.03
C SER A 463 18.43 -31.38 0.62
N GLN A 464 17.36 -31.82 1.29
CA GLN A 464 17.19 -33.20 1.76
C GLN A 464 16.40 -34.04 0.76
N LEU A 465 15.52 -33.39 -0.01
CA LEU A 465 14.78 -33.98 -1.12
C LEU A 465 15.02 -33.14 -2.39
N SER A 466 14.83 -33.75 -3.55
CA SER A 466 14.68 -33.00 -4.80
C SER A 466 13.23 -32.58 -4.97
N LYS A 467 13.01 -31.36 -5.49
CA LYS A 467 11.72 -30.84 -5.91
C LYS A 467 11.83 -30.35 -7.34
N SER A 468 11.19 -31.04 -8.28
CA SER A 468 11.09 -30.63 -9.69
C SER A 468 9.70 -30.07 -9.98
N GLY A 469 9.64 -29.06 -10.85
CA GLY A 469 8.37 -28.58 -11.38
C GLY A 469 7.80 -29.58 -12.37
N LEU A 470 6.53 -29.93 -12.23
CA LEU A 470 5.74 -30.56 -13.28
C LEU A 470 4.95 -29.48 -14.02
N GLU A 471 4.53 -29.77 -15.25
CA GLU A 471 3.68 -28.85 -16.04
C GLU A 471 2.43 -28.39 -15.26
N ARG A 472 1.94 -29.22 -14.32
CA ARG A 472 0.74 -28.97 -13.52
C ARG A 472 0.89 -29.27 -12.02
N GLY A 473 2.10 -29.21 -11.47
CA GLY A 473 2.34 -29.55 -10.08
C GLY A 473 3.80 -29.54 -9.66
N VAL A 474 4.10 -30.23 -8.57
CA VAL A 474 5.46 -30.48 -8.10
C VAL A 474 5.68 -31.97 -7.93
N GLU A 475 6.90 -32.44 -8.15
CA GLU A 475 7.29 -33.80 -7.86
C GLU A 475 8.43 -33.82 -6.85
N PHE A 476 8.28 -34.63 -5.80
CA PHE A 476 9.34 -34.91 -4.85
C PHE A 476 10.00 -36.25 -5.17
N LYS A 477 11.33 -36.26 -5.14
CA LYS A 477 12.17 -37.45 -5.34
C LYS A 477 13.35 -37.43 -4.37
N ASP A 478 14.12 -38.51 -4.35
CA ASP A 478 15.43 -38.49 -3.71
C ASP A 478 16.35 -37.46 -4.37
N LEU A 479 17.30 -36.95 -3.59
CA LEU A 479 18.18 -35.88 -4.02
C LEU A 479 19.10 -36.30 -5.19
N MET A 480 19.55 -37.55 -5.23
CA MET A 480 20.50 -38.02 -6.22
C MET A 480 19.83 -38.15 -7.59
N SER A 481 18.66 -38.78 -7.67
CA SER A 481 17.90 -38.90 -8.93
C SER A 481 17.54 -37.52 -9.49
N GLY A 482 17.14 -36.58 -8.61
CA GLY A 482 16.85 -35.20 -9.02
C GLY A 482 18.05 -34.46 -9.63
N MET A 483 19.27 -34.70 -9.15
CA MET A 483 20.48 -34.10 -9.74
C MET A 483 20.79 -34.62 -11.15
N PHE A 484 20.40 -35.85 -11.48
CA PHE A 484 20.56 -36.40 -12.83
C PHE A 484 19.54 -35.82 -13.81
N ASP A 485 18.29 -35.62 -13.37
CA ASP A 485 17.24 -34.98 -14.18
C ASP A 485 17.61 -33.53 -14.55
N ILE A 486 18.14 -32.75 -13.60
CA ILE A 486 18.57 -31.35 -13.83
C ILE A 486 19.71 -31.27 -14.86
N LYS A 487 20.64 -32.23 -14.85
CA LYS A 487 21.75 -32.28 -15.82
C LYS A 487 21.29 -32.63 -17.23
N GLN A 488 20.24 -33.43 -17.37
CA GLN A 488 19.67 -33.76 -18.69
C GLN A 488 18.79 -32.62 -19.22
N GLY A 489 18.02 -31.94 -18.36
CA GLY A 489 17.20 -30.78 -18.76
C GLY A 489 18.02 -29.60 -19.28
N ARG A 490 19.18 -29.31 -18.67
CA ARG A 490 20.10 -28.26 -19.16
C ARG A 490 20.76 -28.58 -20.51
N GLY A 491 20.71 -29.83 -20.98
CA GLY A 491 21.26 -30.24 -22.28
C GLY A 491 20.32 -30.01 -23.46
N ASN A 492 19.02 -29.77 -23.22
CA ASN A 492 18.02 -29.60 -24.28
C ASN A 492 17.60 -28.14 -24.52
N ASP A 493 17.91 -27.22 -23.61
CA ASP A 493 17.52 -25.80 -23.74
C ASP A 493 18.54 -24.95 -24.53
N GLU A 494 19.68 -25.52 -24.95
CA GLU A 494 20.72 -24.82 -25.74
C GLU A 494 20.61 -24.97 -27.26
N GLU A 495 19.68 -25.78 -27.81
CA GLU A 495 19.63 -26.07 -29.26
C GLU A 495 18.54 -25.34 -30.06
N ASP A 496 17.62 -24.56 -29.46
CA ASP A 496 16.43 -24.04 -30.18
C ASP A 496 16.37 -22.52 -30.43
N TYR A 497 17.50 -21.81 -30.33
CA TYR A 497 17.63 -20.40 -30.77
C TYR A 497 18.80 -20.21 -31.73
N GLY A 498 18.79 -20.96 -32.83
CA GLY A 498 19.81 -20.91 -33.87
C GLY A 498 19.23 -20.82 -35.29
N GLY A 499 18.81 -19.62 -35.69
CA GLY A 499 18.78 -19.25 -37.11
C GLY A 499 17.41 -18.81 -37.64
N TYR A 500 17.28 -17.51 -37.94
CA TYR A 500 16.60 -16.99 -39.13
C TYR A 500 16.93 -15.50 -39.27
N TYR A 501 18.11 -15.20 -39.82
CA TYR A 501 18.33 -13.98 -40.62
C TYR A 501 19.43 -14.28 -41.64
N GLU A 502 19.01 -14.78 -42.81
CA GLU A 502 19.71 -14.55 -44.07
C GLU A 502 18.67 -14.49 -45.20
N ASP A 503 18.90 -13.54 -46.11
CA ASP A 503 18.30 -13.31 -47.43
C ASP A 503 16.87 -12.74 -47.56
N LYS A 504 16.76 -11.40 -47.60
CA LYS A 504 16.67 -10.61 -48.86
C LYS A 504 16.44 -9.12 -48.62
#